data_AF-A0A285LZB8-F1
#
_entry.id   AF-A0A285LZB8-F1
#
_cell.length_a   1.000
_cell.length_b   1.000
_cell.length_c   1.000
_cell.angle_alpha   90.00
_cell.angle_beta   90.00
_cell.angle_gamma   90.00
#
_symmetry.space_group_name_H-M   'P 1'
#
loop_
_entity.id
_entity.type
_entity.pdbx_description
1 polymer ?
#
loop_
_entity_poly.entity_id
_entity_poly.type
_entity_poly.pdbx_seq_one_letter_code
_entity_poly.pdbx_strand_id
1 'polypeptide(L)'
;MTKCKDSYINRKDLIAYFGVPARSLKEVLQDAGIVLRANGTCWSVVFEALGLAADQSAEHWEELTKPLLTASQVAEDLDRADPSIIYRWANPSSPNYSPDFPAPIDFSFGKRPNARNRKRWRRADVIAWQSNKPQPKYRHLSKSGDVPSPSQVPSADPAPTATVGIFSLPQVIDGDAQ
;
A
#
# COMPACT_ATOMS: atom_id res chain seq x y z
N MET A 1 -0.52 5.24 28.28
CA MET A 1 -1.16 6.08 27.26
C MET A 1 -0.25 6.13 26.04
N THR A 2 -0.53 5.34 25.00
CA THR A 2 0.27 5.35 23.76
C THR A 2 0.00 6.67 23.04
N LYS A 3 0.99 7.58 23.02
CA LYS A 3 0.94 8.82 22.24
C LYS A 3 0.75 8.45 20.77
N CYS A 4 -0.14 9.17 20.10
CA CYS A 4 -0.18 9.19 18.63
C CYS A 4 1.22 9.56 18.12
N LYS A 5 1.88 8.67 17.37
CA LYS A 5 3.20 8.95 16.78
C LYS A 5 3.10 9.92 15.60
N ASP A 6 1.91 10.03 15.01
CA ASP A 6 1.65 10.72 13.74
C ASP A 6 0.53 11.77 13.87
N SER A 7 0.23 12.44 12.76
CA SER A 7 -0.82 13.46 12.67
C SER A 7 -2.19 12.93 13.12
N TYR A 8 -2.88 13.72 13.92
CA TYR A 8 -4.20 13.42 14.46
C TYR A 8 -5.30 13.92 13.53
N ILE A 9 -6.35 13.12 13.34
CA ILE A 9 -7.53 13.47 12.53
C ILE A 9 -8.80 13.49 13.38
N ASN A 10 -9.58 14.56 13.25
CA ASN A 10 -10.83 14.73 13.98
C ASN A 10 -11.99 14.02 13.30
N ARG A 11 -13.08 13.80 14.05
CA ARG A 11 -14.33 13.25 13.51
C ARG A 11 -14.88 14.00 12.29
N LYS A 12 -14.80 15.33 12.26
CA LYS A 12 -15.27 16.15 11.13
C LYS A 12 -14.46 15.88 9.87
N ASP A 13 -13.15 15.76 10.03
CA ASP A 13 -12.24 15.49 8.93
C ASP A 13 -12.38 14.05 8.45
N LEU A 14 -12.68 13.09 9.34
CA LEU A 14 -13.02 11.71 8.96
C LEU A 14 -14.31 11.64 8.13
N ILE A 15 -15.33 12.44 8.46
CA ILE A 15 -16.57 12.55 7.68
C ILE A 15 -16.25 13.01 6.25
N ALA A 16 -15.42 14.04 6.12
CA ALA A 16 -14.98 14.55 4.83
C ALA A 16 -14.11 13.53 4.08
N TYR A 17 -13.18 12.89 4.78
CA TYR A 17 -12.25 11.91 4.22
C TYR A 17 -12.96 10.70 3.62
N PHE A 18 -13.86 10.07 4.38
CA PHE A 18 -14.62 8.91 3.90
C PHE A 18 -15.76 9.30 2.94
N GLY A 19 -16.12 10.59 2.86
CA GLY A 19 -17.26 11.07 2.08
C GLY A 19 -18.57 10.40 2.51
N VAL A 20 -18.81 10.30 3.82
CA VAL A 20 -20.00 9.65 4.40
C VAL A 20 -20.73 10.60 5.34
N PRO A 21 -22.07 10.51 5.45
CA PRO A 21 -22.80 11.33 6.42
C PRO A 21 -22.42 10.96 7.85
N ALA A 22 -22.49 11.92 8.77
CA ALA A 22 -22.11 11.76 10.18
C ALA A 22 -22.79 10.58 10.89
N ARG A 23 -24.01 10.22 10.45
CA ARG A 23 -24.80 9.10 10.97
C ARG A 23 -24.17 7.75 10.62
N SER A 24 -23.63 7.61 9.42
CA SER A 24 -23.02 6.37 8.91
C SER A 24 -21.54 6.22 9.29
N LEU A 25 -20.88 7.30 9.73
CA LEU A 25 -19.47 7.25 10.11
C LEU A 25 -19.21 6.20 11.21
N LYS A 26 -20.09 6.10 12.22
CA LYS A 26 -19.91 5.13 13.31
C LYS A 26 -19.87 3.69 12.79
N GLU A 27 -20.75 3.35 11.86
CA GLU A 27 -20.78 2.03 11.23
C GLU A 27 -19.51 1.78 10.42
N VAL A 28 -19.10 2.76 9.59
CA VAL A 28 -17.89 2.64 8.76
C VAL A 28 -16.65 2.45 9.63
N LEU A 29 -16.50 3.21 10.72
CA LEU A 29 -15.37 3.06 11.63
C LEU A 29 -15.39 1.72 12.37
N GLN A 30 -16.57 1.26 12.79
CA GLN A 30 -16.72 -0.04 13.45
C GLN A 30 -16.41 -1.19 12.50
N ASP A 31 -16.87 -1.10 11.24
CA ASP A 31 -16.61 -2.08 10.20
C ASP A 31 -15.12 -2.09 9.82
N ALA A 32 -14.47 -0.93 9.84
CA ALA A 32 -13.03 -0.77 9.64
C ALA A 32 -12.18 -1.20 10.86
N GLY A 33 -12.79 -1.49 12.01
CA GLY A 33 -12.07 -1.80 13.25
C GLY A 33 -11.40 -0.59 13.93
N ILE A 34 -11.77 0.63 13.53
CA ILE A 34 -11.21 1.89 14.07
C ILE A 34 -11.97 2.30 15.32
N VAL A 35 -11.26 2.44 16.44
CA VAL A 35 -11.81 2.97 17.70
C VAL A 35 -11.39 4.43 17.87
N LEU A 36 -12.37 5.33 17.96
CA LEU A 36 -12.11 6.74 18.27
C LEU A 36 -11.68 6.90 19.73
N ARG A 37 -10.56 7.59 19.96
CA ARG A 37 -10.14 8.01 21.30
C ARG A 37 -10.46 9.50 21.47
N ALA A 38 -11.25 9.82 22.49
CA ALA A 38 -11.80 11.15 22.75
C ALA A 38 -12.71 11.70 21.63
N ASN A 39 -12.16 12.11 20.48
CA ASN A 39 -12.95 12.72 19.39
C ASN A 39 -12.36 12.53 17.98
N GLY A 40 -11.42 11.60 17.83
CA GLY A 40 -10.63 11.41 16.61
C GLY A 40 -9.72 10.21 16.73
N THR A 41 -8.78 10.09 15.79
CA THR A 41 -7.80 9.00 15.76
C THR A 41 -6.50 9.45 15.09
N CYS A 42 -5.50 8.58 15.10
CA CYS A 42 -4.27 8.75 14.34
C CYS A 42 -4.45 8.32 12.88
N TRP A 43 -3.79 9.01 11.94
CA TRP A 43 -3.74 8.57 10.54
C TRP A 43 -3.18 7.16 10.36
N SER A 44 -2.20 6.75 11.17
CA SER A 44 -1.64 5.39 11.13
C SER A 44 -2.69 4.32 11.42
N VAL A 45 -3.64 4.58 12.31
CA VAL A 45 -4.76 3.66 12.57
C VAL A 45 -5.72 3.60 11.38
N VAL A 46 -5.94 4.74 10.70
CA VAL A 46 -6.74 4.78 9.47
C VAL A 46 -6.04 4.01 8.35
N PHE A 47 -4.74 4.18 8.16
CA PHE A 47 -3.96 3.46 7.17
C PHE A 47 -3.94 1.97 7.46
N GLU A 48 -3.74 1.56 8.71
CA GLU A 48 -3.81 0.17 9.12
C GLU A 48 -5.16 -0.47 8.79
N ALA A 49 -6.26 0.23 9.09
CA ALA A 49 -7.60 -0.22 8.75
C ALA A 49 -7.85 -0.34 7.24
N LEU A 50 -7.14 0.46 6.43
CA LEU A 50 -7.15 0.38 4.97
C LEU A 50 -6.14 -0.63 4.41
N GLY A 51 -5.41 -1.36 5.28
CA GLY A 51 -4.37 -2.32 4.88
C GLY A 51 -3.11 -1.65 4.33
N LEU A 52 -2.87 -0.38 4.66
CA LEU A 52 -1.71 0.41 4.27
C LEU A 52 -0.71 0.49 5.42
N ALA A 53 0.58 0.46 5.08
CA ALA A 53 1.62 0.68 6.06
C ALA A 53 1.64 2.16 6.49
N ALA A 54 1.97 2.42 7.75
CA ALA A 54 2.09 3.78 8.28
C ALA A 54 3.37 4.49 7.79
N ASP A 55 4.40 3.76 7.36
CA ASP A 55 5.67 4.30 6.88
C ASP A 55 5.65 4.56 5.36
N GLN A 56 4.76 5.46 4.94
CA GLN A 56 4.69 5.95 3.56
C GLN A 56 5.73 7.05 3.29
N SER A 57 6.08 7.26 2.02
CA SER A 57 6.82 8.46 1.60
C SER A 57 5.97 9.72 1.84
N ALA A 58 6.63 10.87 2.00
CA ALA A 58 5.93 12.15 2.25
C ALA A 58 4.92 12.50 1.14
N GLU A 59 5.27 12.25 -0.13
CA GLU A 59 4.38 12.47 -1.27
C GLU A 59 3.12 11.60 -1.18
N HIS A 60 3.29 10.30 -0.91
CA HIS A 60 2.14 9.39 -0.73
C HIS A 60 1.31 9.74 0.49
N TRP A 61 1.93 10.25 1.56
CA TRP A 61 1.21 10.68 2.75
C TRP A 61 0.24 11.83 2.44
N GLU A 62 0.69 12.85 1.70
CA GLU A 62 -0.17 13.95 1.28
C GLU A 62 -1.31 13.49 0.37
N GLU A 63 -1.08 12.49 -0.48
CA GLU A 63 -2.13 11.92 -1.32
C GLU A 63 -3.14 11.07 -0.53
N LEU A 64 -2.65 10.19 0.34
CA LEU A 64 -3.47 9.25 1.10
C LEU A 64 -4.35 9.93 2.15
N THR A 65 -3.99 11.15 2.55
CA THR A 65 -4.77 11.98 3.47
C THR A 65 -5.84 12.83 2.78
N LYS A 66 -5.86 12.89 1.44
CA LYS A 66 -6.91 13.59 0.68
C LYS A 66 -8.24 12.83 0.76
N PRO A 67 -9.38 13.55 0.70
CA PRO A 67 -10.69 12.92 0.68
C PRO A 67 -10.86 11.90 -0.43
N LEU A 68 -11.53 10.81 -0.08
CA LEU A 68 -11.88 9.75 -1.01
C LEU A 68 -13.12 10.12 -1.81
N LEU A 69 -13.08 9.84 -3.10
CA LEU A 69 -14.13 10.23 -4.04
C LEU A 69 -15.27 9.23 -4.04
N THR A 70 -16.48 9.75 -4.10
CA THR A 70 -17.70 9.01 -4.44
C THR A 70 -17.78 8.77 -5.95
N ALA A 71 -18.59 7.81 -6.38
CA ALA A 71 -18.80 7.57 -7.82
C ALA A 71 -19.29 8.82 -8.56
N SER A 72 -20.10 9.67 -7.92
CA SER A 72 -20.54 10.94 -8.50
C SER A 72 -19.38 11.91 -8.70
N GLN A 73 -18.51 12.07 -7.71
CA GLN A 73 -17.32 12.92 -7.82
C GLN A 73 -16.32 12.38 -8.85
N VAL A 74 -16.19 11.05 -8.97
CA VAL A 74 -15.36 10.45 -10.04
C VAL A 74 -15.95 10.72 -11.42
N ALA A 75 -17.28 10.64 -11.57
CA ALA A 75 -17.95 10.96 -12.82
C ALA A 75 -17.79 12.45 -13.20
N GLU A 76 -17.88 13.34 -12.20
CA GLU A 76 -17.61 14.77 -12.35
C GLU A 76 -16.16 15.04 -12.76
N ASP A 77 -15.17 14.47 -12.06
CA ASP A 77 -13.73 14.65 -12.36
C ASP A 77 -13.36 14.12 -13.77
N LEU A 78 -14.06 13.10 -14.26
CA LEU A 78 -13.80 12.49 -15.57
C LEU A 78 -14.60 13.11 -16.73
N ASP A 79 -15.52 14.03 -16.45
CA ASP A 79 -16.49 14.60 -17.40
C ASP A 79 -17.20 13.51 -18.25
N ARG A 80 -17.37 12.33 -17.67
CA ARG A 80 -18.04 11.18 -18.29
C ARG A 80 -19.31 10.91 -17.51
N ALA A 81 -20.45 11.17 -18.15
CA ALA A 81 -21.75 11.15 -17.49
C ALA A 81 -22.11 9.79 -16.84
N ASP A 82 -22.92 9.92 -15.78
CA ASP A 82 -23.55 8.93 -14.90
C ASP A 82 -22.66 8.12 -13.93
N PRO A 83 -22.86 8.25 -12.59
CA PRO A 83 -22.16 7.45 -11.57
C PRO A 83 -22.31 5.93 -11.77
N SER A 84 -23.38 5.51 -12.45
CA SER A 84 -23.63 4.11 -12.80
C SER A 84 -22.54 3.51 -13.69
N ILE A 85 -21.90 4.32 -14.55
CA ILE A 85 -20.83 3.85 -15.42
C ILE A 85 -19.55 3.55 -14.63
N ILE A 86 -19.26 4.33 -13.59
CA ILE A 86 -18.12 4.13 -12.70
C ILE A 86 -18.20 2.75 -12.01
N TYR A 87 -19.39 2.39 -11.50
CA TYR A 87 -19.59 1.05 -10.93
C TYR A 87 -19.46 -0.08 -11.96
N ARG A 88 -19.79 0.19 -13.22
CA ARG A 88 -19.67 -0.79 -14.31
C ARG A 88 -18.22 -0.98 -14.73
N TRP A 89 -17.42 0.08 -14.80
CA TRP A 89 -15.98 -0.02 -15.08
C TRP A 89 -15.24 -0.80 -14.00
N ALA A 90 -15.60 -0.59 -12.73
CA ALA A 90 -14.99 -1.27 -11.59
C ALA A 90 -15.47 -2.71 -11.33
N ASN A 91 -16.48 -3.22 -12.06
CA ASN A 91 -17.08 -4.52 -11.80
C ASN A 91 -16.70 -5.54 -12.88
N PRO A 92 -15.94 -6.62 -12.57
CA PRO A 92 -15.51 -7.61 -13.55
C PRO A 92 -16.67 -8.36 -14.23
N SER A 93 -17.84 -8.42 -13.60
CA SER A 93 -19.04 -9.05 -14.19
C SER A 93 -19.83 -8.13 -15.11
N SER A 94 -19.41 -6.87 -15.27
CA SER A 94 -20.09 -5.90 -16.12
C SER A 94 -19.64 -6.01 -17.57
N PRO A 95 -20.52 -5.83 -18.57
CA PRO A 95 -20.12 -5.79 -19.98
C PRO A 95 -19.16 -4.63 -20.29
N ASN A 96 -19.19 -3.58 -19.47
CA ASN A 96 -18.30 -2.43 -19.60
C ASN A 96 -17.14 -2.50 -18.60
N TYR A 97 -16.76 -3.67 -18.11
CA TYR A 97 -15.62 -3.78 -17.20
C TYR A 97 -14.35 -3.19 -17.84
N SER A 98 -13.61 -2.38 -17.08
CA SER A 98 -12.32 -1.86 -17.50
C SER A 98 -11.27 -2.37 -16.52
N PRO A 99 -10.37 -3.28 -16.94
CA PRO A 99 -9.37 -3.87 -16.05
C PRO A 99 -8.34 -2.85 -15.54
N ASP A 100 -8.10 -1.79 -16.30
CA ASP A 100 -7.15 -0.73 -15.94
C ASP A 100 -7.77 0.32 -15.00
N PHE A 101 -9.11 0.34 -14.88
CA PHE A 101 -9.79 1.30 -14.03
C PHE A 101 -9.50 1.01 -12.54
N PRO A 102 -9.23 2.03 -11.71
CA PRO A 102 -8.83 1.84 -10.33
C PRO A 102 -9.85 1.06 -9.51
N ALA A 103 -9.32 0.10 -8.75
CA ALA A 103 -10.12 -0.73 -7.87
C ALA A 103 -10.74 0.11 -6.73
N PRO A 104 -12.06 0.01 -6.49
CA PRO A 104 -12.70 0.74 -5.41
C PRO A 104 -12.26 0.20 -4.05
N ILE A 105 -12.07 1.10 -3.10
CA ILE A 105 -11.97 0.79 -1.67
C ILE A 105 -13.39 0.50 -1.17
N ASP A 106 -13.63 -0.72 -0.69
CA ASP A 106 -14.94 -1.13 -0.17
C ASP A 106 -15.02 -0.99 1.36
N PHE A 107 -15.87 -0.07 1.83
CA PHE A 107 -16.17 0.14 3.26
C PHE A 107 -17.27 -0.75 3.80
N SER A 108 -17.67 -1.78 3.06
CA SER A 108 -18.52 -2.84 3.61
C SER A 108 -17.76 -3.78 4.55
N PHE A 109 -16.42 -3.83 4.46
CA PHE A 109 -15.53 -4.71 5.22
C PHE A 109 -16.09 -6.15 5.38
N GLY A 110 -16.73 -6.67 4.33
CA GLY A 110 -17.31 -8.02 4.30
C GLY A 110 -18.70 -8.17 4.93
N LYS A 111 -19.27 -7.17 5.62
CA LYS A 111 -20.62 -7.27 6.22
C LYS A 111 -21.76 -7.07 5.22
N ARG A 112 -21.53 -6.26 4.18
CA ARG A 112 -22.48 -6.03 3.07
C ARG A 112 -21.71 -5.90 1.75
N PRO A 113 -21.09 -7.00 1.27
CA PRO A 113 -20.29 -6.95 0.05
C PRO A 113 -21.15 -6.38 -1.08
N ASN A 114 -20.56 -5.51 -1.90
CA ASN A 114 -21.21 -4.87 -3.06
C ASN A 114 -22.26 -3.77 -2.80
N ALA A 115 -22.34 -3.20 -1.58
CA ALA A 115 -23.12 -1.99 -1.38
C ALA A 115 -22.52 -0.83 -2.22
N ARG A 116 -23.19 -0.44 -3.32
CA ARG A 116 -22.72 0.61 -4.25
C ARG A 116 -22.26 1.86 -3.49
N ASN A 117 -23.07 2.32 -2.54
CA ASN A 117 -22.82 3.56 -1.79
C ASN A 117 -21.64 3.48 -0.79
N ARG A 118 -21.01 2.32 -0.62
CA ARG A 118 -19.85 2.12 0.28
C ARG A 118 -18.52 1.96 -0.44
N LYS A 119 -18.52 2.03 -1.77
CA LYS A 119 -17.30 2.07 -2.58
C LYS A 119 -16.77 3.50 -2.68
N ARG A 120 -15.46 3.69 -2.53
CA ARG A 120 -14.77 4.95 -2.79
C ARG A 120 -13.52 4.75 -3.63
N TRP A 121 -13.05 5.84 -4.23
CA TRP A 121 -11.84 5.87 -5.03
C TRP A 121 -10.85 6.89 -4.49
N ARG A 122 -9.55 6.65 -4.67
CA ARG A 122 -8.55 7.68 -4.43
C ARG A 122 -8.47 8.59 -5.64
N ARG A 123 -8.37 9.89 -5.39
CA ARG A 123 -8.26 10.87 -6.47
C ARG A 123 -7.01 10.67 -7.32
N ALA A 124 -5.87 10.34 -6.70
CA ALA A 124 -4.62 10.08 -7.40
C ALA A 124 -4.74 8.92 -8.40
N ASP A 125 -5.37 7.81 -8.00
CA ASP A 125 -5.60 6.64 -8.86
C ASP A 125 -6.47 7.00 -10.08
N VAL A 126 -7.52 7.81 -9.88
CA VAL A 126 -8.42 8.27 -10.94
C VAL A 126 -7.70 9.22 -11.92
N ILE A 127 -6.93 10.18 -11.42
CA ILE A 127 -6.15 11.11 -12.25
C ILE A 127 -5.07 10.37 -13.03
N ALA A 128 -4.39 9.39 -12.41
CA ALA A 128 -3.39 8.57 -13.07
C ALA A 128 -4.02 7.79 -14.23
N TRP A 129 -5.18 7.16 -13.99
CA TRP A 129 -5.94 6.47 -15.03
C TRP A 129 -6.38 7.42 -16.17
N GLN A 130 -6.94 8.59 -15.84
CA GLN A 130 -7.35 9.59 -16.84
C GLN A 130 -6.16 10.07 -17.69
N SER A 131 -4.97 10.18 -17.09
CA SER A 131 -3.76 10.65 -17.74
C SER A 131 -2.97 9.53 -18.44
N ASN A 132 -3.47 8.28 -18.45
CA ASN A 132 -2.73 7.08 -18.90
C ASN A 132 -1.34 6.94 -18.25
N LYS A 133 -1.22 7.35 -16.99
CA LYS A 133 -0.01 7.22 -16.17
C LYS A 133 -0.09 5.97 -15.30
N PRO A 134 1.05 5.40 -14.89
CA PRO A 134 1.03 4.31 -13.92
C PRO A 134 0.38 4.77 -12.61
N GLN A 135 -0.49 3.94 -12.05
CA GLN A 135 -1.12 4.21 -10.75
C GLN A 135 -0.07 4.25 -9.63
N PRO A 136 -0.23 5.12 -8.62
CA PRO A 136 0.69 5.19 -7.50
C PRO A 136 0.71 3.87 -6.73
N LYS A 137 1.92 3.38 -6.44
CA LYS A 137 2.13 2.13 -5.70
C LYS A 137 2.33 2.43 -4.22
N TYR A 138 1.27 2.28 -3.46
CA TYR A 138 1.32 2.47 -2.00
C TYR A 138 1.88 1.25 -1.29
N ARG A 139 2.57 1.48 -0.17
CA ARG A 139 3.08 0.38 0.66
C ARG A 139 1.92 -0.23 1.45
N HIS A 140 1.68 -1.52 1.26
CA HIS A 140 0.68 -2.25 2.02
C HIS A 140 1.29 -2.85 3.28
N LEU A 141 0.47 -3.04 4.31
CA LEU A 141 0.84 -3.90 5.42
C LEU A 141 1.01 -5.31 4.86
N SER A 142 2.25 -5.79 4.83
CA SER A 142 2.47 -7.22 4.68
C SER A 142 1.75 -7.89 5.86
N LYS A 143 0.80 -8.78 5.57
CA LYS A 143 0.33 -9.73 6.58
C LYS A 143 1.58 -10.37 7.16
N SER A 144 1.84 -10.16 8.45
CA SER A 144 2.88 -10.87 9.17
C SER A 144 2.63 -12.36 8.98
N GLY A 145 3.44 -12.97 8.13
CA GLY A 145 3.20 -14.24 7.45
C GLY A 145 4.31 -14.52 6.44
N ASP A 146 4.92 -13.49 5.88
CA ASP A 146 6.25 -13.57 5.27
C ASP A 146 7.29 -13.10 6.29
N VAL A 147 7.87 -14.06 7.00
CA VAL A 147 9.22 -13.91 7.54
C VAL A 147 10.12 -13.70 6.33
N PRO A 148 10.83 -12.58 6.16
CA PRO A 148 11.96 -12.57 5.25
C PRO A 148 12.94 -13.60 5.80
N SER A 149 13.03 -14.75 5.15
CA SER A 149 14.04 -15.76 5.45
C SER A 149 15.40 -15.06 5.39
N PRO A 150 16.14 -14.90 6.50
CA PRO A 150 17.49 -14.37 6.47
C PRO A 150 18.39 -15.52 6.01
N SER A 151 18.36 -15.82 4.72
CA SER A 151 19.26 -16.78 4.09
C SER A 151 19.63 -16.27 2.71
N GLN A 152 20.35 -15.16 2.71
CA GLN A 152 21.40 -14.94 1.74
C GLN A 152 22.48 -14.05 2.39
N VAL A 153 23.16 -14.64 3.37
CA VAL A 153 24.57 -14.31 3.60
C VAL A 153 25.37 -15.02 2.52
N PRO A 154 26.07 -14.33 1.59
CA PRO A 154 27.19 -14.96 0.91
C PRO A 154 28.33 -15.07 1.95
N SER A 155 28.28 -16.10 2.77
CA SER A 155 29.44 -16.60 3.52
C SER A 155 30.26 -17.43 2.56
N ALA A 156 31.21 -16.79 1.87
CA ALA A 156 32.29 -17.47 1.17
C ALA A 156 33.61 -16.89 1.68
N ASP A 157 33.95 -17.28 2.90
CA ASP A 157 35.35 -17.39 3.31
C ASP A 157 35.45 -18.44 4.41
N PRO A 158 36.10 -19.58 4.13
CA PRO A 158 36.83 -20.24 5.18
C PRO A 158 38.30 -20.46 4.81
N ALA A 159 39.12 -19.67 5.50
CA ALA A 159 40.22 -20.10 6.34
C ALA A 159 41.63 -20.29 5.72
N PRO A 160 42.66 -19.72 6.40
CA PRO A 160 44.06 -20.06 6.18
C PRO A 160 44.49 -21.27 7.04
N THR A 161 45.69 -21.80 6.71
CA THR A 161 46.64 -22.55 7.57
C THR A 161 46.88 -24.03 7.21
N ALA A 162 47.79 -24.23 6.25
CA ALA A 162 49.09 -24.92 6.38
C ALA A 162 49.21 -26.33 7.03
N THR A 163 49.98 -27.21 6.36
CA THR A 163 51.25 -27.86 6.84
C THR A 163 51.39 -29.38 6.55
N VAL A 164 52.55 -29.76 5.97
CA VAL A 164 53.27 -31.07 5.83
C VAL A 164 52.73 -32.11 4.82
N GLY A 165 53.53 -32.72 3.90
CA GLY A 165 54.96 -32.54 3.61
C GLY A 165 55.58 -33.60 2.68
N ILE A 166 56.84 -33.31 2.32
CA ILE A 166 58.01 -34.18 2.06
C ILE A 166 57.99 -35.17 0.87
N PHE A 167 58.78 -34.86 -0.18
CA PHE A 167 59.94 -35.63 -0.72
C PHE A 167 60.51 -34.88 -1.96
N SER A 168 61.68 -34.22 -1.88
CA SER A 168 63.01 -34.63 -2.41
C SER A 168 63.02 -35.05 -3.89
N LEU A 169 63.78 -34.47 -4.84
CA LEU A 169 65.25 -34.22 -4.90
C LEU A 169 65.60 -33.19 -6.03
N PRO A 170 66.88 -32.73 -6.15
CA PRO A 170 67.32 -31.51 -6.84
C PRO A 170 67.92 -31.76 -8.23
N GLN A 171 68.22 -30.68 -8.98
CA GLN A 171 69.47 -30.34 -9.72
C GLN A 171 69.23 -29.01 -10.48
N VAL A 172 69.99 -27.92 -10.19
CA VAL A 172 71.16 -27.44 -10.95
C VAL A 172 70.88 -27.31 -12.45
N ILE A 173 70.86 -26.10 -13.05
CA ILE A 173 71.93 -25.57 -13.94
C ILE A 173 71.75 -24.04 -14.18
N ASP A 174 72.91 -23.41 -14.31
CA ASP A 174 73.31 -22.05 -14.68
C ASP A 174 72.65 -21.45 -15.95
N GLY A 175 72.68 -20.12 -16.11
CA GLY A 175 72.29 -19.49 -17.38
C GLY A 175 72.10 -17.97 -17.36
N ASP A 176 73.20 -17.26 -17.23
CA ASP A 176 73.35 -15.82 -17.49
C ASP A 176 73.03 -15.45 -18.96
N ALA A 177 72.57 -14.20 -19.12
CA ALA A 177 72.60 -13.32 -20.29
C ALA A 177 72.20 -13.83 -21.70
N GLN A 178 71.24 -13.12 -22.30
CA GLN A 178 71.49 -12.37 -23.54
C GLN A 178 70.59 -11.14 -23.66
#